data_AF-A0A7S0B750-F1
#
_entry.id   AF-A0A7S0B750-F1
#
_cell.length_a   1.000
_cell.length_b   1.000
_cell.length_c   1.000
_cell.angle_alpha   90.00
_cell.angle_beta   90.00
_cell.angle_gamma   90.00
#
_symmetry.space_group_name_H-M   'P 1'
#
loop_
_entity.id
_entity.type
_entity.pdbx_description
1 polymer ?
#
loop_
_entity_poly.entity_id
_entity_poly.type
_entity_poly.pdbx_seq_one_letter_code
_entity_poly.pdbx_strand_id
1 'polypeptide(L)'
;AAEASAVDAGSAAESGSEADVGMPAAEVFVLFHGERADRPRSPDGGFVDDPPLTREGREMAKRAGAALRGLATAPWAPVVYSSPYYRCLQTANEVAAELGTRVRVEP
;
A
#
# COMPACT_ATOMS: atom_id res chain seq x y z
N ALA A 1 -55.74 -39.69 25.89
CA ALA A 1 -54.73 -40.57 26.50
C ALA A 1 -53.70 -40.90 25.43
N ALA A 2 -52.41 -40.69 25.75
CA ALA A 2 -51.19 -41.13 25.05
C ALA A 2 -50.96 -40.56 23.63
N GLU A 3 -50.09 -39.55 23.45
CA GLU A 3 -48.61 -39.53 23.48
C GLU A 3 -47.95 -40.08 22.19
N ALA A 4 -47.30 -39.19 21.44
CA ALA A 4 -46.10 -39.40 20.61
C ALA A 4 -45.87 -38.13 19.77
N SER A 5 -44.69 -37.60 19.50
CA SER A 5 -43.34 -37.68 20.06
C SER A 5 -42.58 -36.61 19.28
N ALA A 6 -41.94 -35.66 19.96
CA ALA A 6 -41.19 -34.58 19.33
C ALA A 6 -39.95 -35.15 18.61
N VAL A 7 -39.76 -34.80 17.33
CA VAL A 7 -38.51 -35.08 16.62
C VAL A 7 -37.64 -33.85 16.74
N ASP A 8 -36.71 -33.95 17.68
CA ASP A 8 -35.54 -33.10 17.86
C ASP A 8 -34.66 -33.20 16.61
N ALA A 9 -34.77 -32.21 15.73
CA ALA A 9 -33.75 -31.97 14.71
C ALA A 9 -32.74 -31.01 15.33
N GLY A 10 -31.84 -31.57 16.15
CA GLY A 10 -30.63 -30.90 16.58
C GLY A 10 -29.88 -30.39 15.35
N SER A 11 -30.01 -29.10 15.11
CA SER A 11 -29.13 -28.36 14.21
C SER A 11 -27.74 -28.50 14.77
N ALA A 12 -26.92 -29.34 14.13
CA ALA A 12 -25.50 -29.36 14.38
C ALA A 12 -24.99 -27.97 14.01
N ALA A 13 -24.89 -27.11 15.03
CA ALA A 13 -24.16 -25.87 14.96
C ALA A 13 -22.73 -26.24 14.55
N GLU A 14 -22.42 -25.99 13.29
CA GLU A 14 -21.05 -25.96 12.79
C GLU A 14 -20.28 -25.05 13.75
N SER A 15 -19.43 -25.69 14.54
CA SER A 15 -18.54 -25.07 15.51
C SER A 15 -17.79 -23.97 14.79
N GLY A 16 -18.18 -22.72 15.04
CA GLY A 16 -17.41 -21.56 14.63
C GLY A 16 -15.99 -21.77 15.13
N SER A 17 -15.07 -22.06 14.22
CA SER A 17 -13.66 -21.82 14.48
C SER A 17 -13.61 -20.36 14.87
N GLU A 18 -13.34 -20.08 16.15
CA GLU A 18 -12.86 -18.78 16.56
C GLU A 18 -11.76 -18.46 15.56
N ALA A 19 -12.01 -17.46 14.72
CA ALA A 19 -11.01 -16.98 13.79
C ALA A 19 -9.77 -16.79 14.64
N ASP A 20 -8.69 -17.46 14.27
CA ASP A 20 -7.37 -17.12 14.77
C ASP A 20 -7.27 -15.60 14.61
N VAL A 21 -7.44 -14.85 15.70
CA VAL A 21 -7.21 -13.42 15.73
C VAL A 21 -5.69 -13.24 15.77
N GLY A 22 -5.03 -13.92 14.83
CA GLY A 22 -3.65 -13.69 14.45
C GLY A 22 -3.56 -12.21 14.12
N MET A 23 -2.47 -11.60 14.59
CA MET A 23 -2.21 -10.17 14.49
C MET A 23 -2.75 -9.57 13.19
N PRO A 24 -3.37 -8.37 13.21
CA PRO A 24 -3.92 -7.79 12.01
C PRO A 24 -2.88 -7.87 10.89
N ALA A 25 -3.21 -8.58 9.82
CA ALA A 25 -2.29 -8.80 8.72
C ALA A 25 -1.84 -7.42 8.22
N ALA A 26 -0.54 -7.15 8.29
CA ALA A 26 0.02 -5.93 7.74
C ALA A 26 0.23 -6.12 6.25
N GLU A 27 -0.44 -5.31 5.43
CA GLU A 27 -0.19 -5.26 4.00
C GLU A 27 0.97 -4.31 3.70
N VAL A 28 1.98 -4.80 2.98
CA VAL A 28 3.16 -4.03 2.62
C VAL A 28 3.23 -3.91 1.10
N PHE A 29 3.17 -2.68 0.62
CA PHE A 29 3.35 -2.34 -0.80
C PHE A 29 4.74 -1.76 -1.01
N VAL A 30 5.45 -2.26 -2.03
CA VAL A 30 6.77 -1.75 -2.42
C VAL A 30 6.66 -1.11 -3.79
N LEU A 31 7.05 0.16 -3.88
CA LEU A 31 7.02 0.94 -5.11
C LEU A 31 8.44 1.33 -5.49
N PHE A 32 8.75 1.20 -6.78
CA PHE A 32 9.91 1.88 -7.36
C PHE A 32 9.60 3.36 -7.59
N HIS A 33 10.63 4.20 -7.64
CA HIS A 33 10.47 5.59 -8.02
C HIS A 33 9.93 5.72 -9.46
N GLY A 34 9.24 6.82 -9.75
CA GLY A 34 8.80 7.15 -11.11
C GLY A 34 9.97 7.33 -12.10
N GLU A 35 9.64 7.57 -13.36
CA GLU A 35 10.64 7.87 -14.39
C GLU A 35 11.52 9.06 -13.99
N ARG A 36 12.84 8.91 -14.14
CA ARG A 36 13.86 9.92 -13.82
C ARG A 36 14.09 10.85 -15.00
N ALA A 37 14.27 12.14 -14.71
CA ALA A 37 14.70 13.15 -15.67
C ALA A 37 16.22 13.08 -15.88
N ASP A 38 16.71 11.90 -16.24
CA ASP A 38 18.13 11.69 -16.51
C ASP A 38 18.55 12.59 -17.68
N ARG A 39 19.47 13.53 -17.43
CA ARG A 39 20.12 14.27 -18.51
C ARG A 39 21.12 13.36 -19.21
N PRO A 40 21.48 13.63 -20.49
CA PRO A 40 22.67 13.05 -21.07
C PRO A 40 23.85 13.30 -20.13
N ARG A 41 24.74 12.29 -20.08
CA ARG A 41 25.94 12.26 -19.26
C ARG A 41 26.63 13.63 -19.29
N SER A 42 27.01 14.17 -18.14
CA SER A 42 27.84 15.38 -18.11
C SER A 42 29.11 15.13 -18.96
N PRO A 43 29.70 16.14 -19.63
CA PRO A 43 30.91 15.96 -20.45
C PRO A 43 32.08 15.27 -19.71
N ASP A 44 32.08 15.38 -18.40
CA ASP A 44 32.96 14.80 -17.38
C ASP A 44 32.56 13.37 -16.95
N GLY A 45 31.55 12.77 -17.59
CA GLY A 45 31.21 11.36 -17.41
C GLY A 45 30.38 11.03 -16.15
N GLY A 46 30.09 12.02 -15.31
CA GLY A 46 29.28 11.88 -14.10
C GLY A 46 27.77 11.94 -14.37
N PHE A 47 27.00 11.21 -13.55
CA PHE A 47 25.57 11.43 -13.39
C PHE A 47 25.37 12.50 -12.30
N VAL A 48 24.24 13.21 -12.31
CA VAL A 48 23.75 13.81 -11.07
C VAL A 48 23.47 12.64 -10.13
N ASP A 49 24.06 12.61 -8.94
CA ASP A 49 23.99 11.46 -8.02
C ASP A 49 22.54 11.06 -7.68
N ASP A 50 21.60 12.00 -7.80
CA ASP A 50 20.18 11.78 -7.52
C ASP A 50 19.26 12.68 -8.36
N PRO A 51 19.01 12.33 -9.63
CA PRO A 51 18.24 13.17 -10.51
C PRO A 51 16.74 13.13 -10.15
N PRO A 52 16.01 14.23 -10.38
CA PRO A 52 14.59 14.31 -10.11
C PRO A 52 13.78 13.42 -11.05
N LEU A 53 12.48 13.27 -10.76
CA LEU A 53 11.51 12.67 -11.66
C LEU A 53 11.18 13.58 -12.84
N THR A 54 10.86 12.97 -14.00
CA THR A 54 10.17 13.65 -15.10
C THR A 54 8.78 14.11 -14.65
N ARG A 55 8.10 14.91 -15.49
CA ARG A 55 6.70 15.25 -15.25
C ARG A 55 5.84 13.98 -15.27
N GLU A 56 6.09 13.12 -16.24
CA GLU A 56 5.43 11.84 -16.45
C GLU A 56 5.67 10.90 -15.27
N GLY A 57 6.89 10.85 -14.72
CA GLY A 57 7.25 10.11 -13.52
C GLY A 57 6.48 10.55 -12.28
N ARG A 58 6.19 11.85 -12.14
CA ARG A 58 5.30 12.34 -11.06
C ARG A 58 3.85 11.92 -11.28
N GLU A 59 3.34 12.00 -12.52
CA GLU A 59 1.99 11.53 -12.84
C GLU A 59 1.83 10.01 -12.66
N MET A 60 2.89 9.22 -12.89
CA MET A 60 2.91 7.80 -12.53
C MET A 60 2.75 7.60 -11.02
N ALA A 61 3.49 8.36 -10.20
CA ALA A 61 3.41 8.28 -8.74
C ALA A 61 2.01 8.62 -8.21
N LYS A 62 1.38 9.67 -8.75
CA LYS A 62 -0.02 10.01 -8.42
C LYS A 62 -0.98 8.87 -8.75
N ARG A 63 -0.89 8.30 -9.95
CA ARG A 63 -1.72 7.16 -10.36
C ARG A 63 -1.50 5.94 -9.47
N ALA A 64 -0.26 5.69 -9.05
CA ALA A 64 0.05 4.62 -8.10
C ALA A 64 -0.64 4.86 -6.74
N GLY A 65 -0.57 6.08 -6.19
CA GLY A 65 -1.27 6.43 -4.95
C GLY A 65 -2.78 6.28 -5.06
N ALA A 66 -3.37 6.73 -6.18
CA ALA A 66 -4.80 6.54 -6.45
C ALA A 66 -5.19 5.06 -6.55
N ALA A 67 -4.35 4.23 -7.19
CA ALA A 67 -4.57 2.79 -7.28
C ALA A 67 -4.49 2.12 -5.90
N LEU A 68 -3.50 2.47 -5.07
CA LEU A 68 -3.37 1.98 -3.69
C LEU A 68 -4.59 2.35 -2.85
N ARG A 69 -5.12 3.57 -2.99
CA ARG A 69 -6.35 3.98 -2.30
C ARG A 69 -7.54 3.07 -2.68
N GLY A 70 -7.61 2.64 -3.95
CA GLY A 70 -8.65 1.74 -4.44
C GLY A 70 -8.50 0.27 -4.01
N LEU A 71 -7.32 -0.15 -3.56
CA LEU A 71 -7.09 -1.50 -3.03
C LEU A 71 -7.56 -1.67 -1.59
N ALA A 72 -7.87 -0.57 -0.89
CA ALA A 72 -8.34 -0.60 0.48
C ALA A 72 -9.70 -1.29 0.59
N THR A 73 -9.73 -2.50 1.15
CA THR A 73 -10.95 -3.30 1.34
C THR A 73 -11.67 -2.98 2.66
N ALA A 74 -11.02 -2.26 3.58
CA ALA A 74 -11.53 -1.84 4.88
C ALA A 74 -10.99 -0.44 5.23
N PRO A 75 -11.53 0.24 6.26
CA PRO A 75 -10.92 1.46 6.79
C PRO A 75 -9.48 1.16 7.24
N TRP A 76 -8.50 1.74 6.57
CA TRP A 76 -7.08 1.56 6.86
C TRP A 76 -6.40 2.91 7.09
N ALA A 77 -5.32 2.89 7.87
CA ALA A 77 -4.50 4.07 8.17
C ALA A 77 -3.11 3.90 7.51
N PRO A 78 -2.94 4.32 6.25
CA PRO A 78 -1.68 4.15 5.54
C PRO A 78 -0.53 4.92 6.17
N VAL A 79 0.64 4.27 6.18
CA VAL A 79 1.94 4.88 6.49
C VAL A 79 2.85 4.74 5.27
N VAL A 80 3.50 5.83 4.87
CA VAL A 80 4.40 5.85 3.72
C VAL A 80 5.83 6.01 4.21
N TYR A 81 6.69 5.04 3.86
CA TYR A 81 8.12 5.08 4.12
C TYR A 81 8.88 5.30 2.82
N SER A 82 9.98 6.03 2.87
CA SER A 82 10.82 6.28 1.70
C SER A 82 12.30 6.34 2.06
N SER A 83 13.13 5.88 1.13
CA SER A 83 14.57 6.15 1.13
C SER A 83 14.83 7.66 0.99
N PRO A 84 15.97 8.19 1.50
CA PRO A 84 16.29 9.61 1.43
C PRO A 84 16.55 10.16 0.02
N TYR A 85 16.66 9.31 -1.02
CA TYR A 85 16.86 9.77 -2.40
C TYR A 85 15.68 10.65 -2.88
N TYR A 86 15.98 11.80 -3.46
CA TYR A 86 15.06 12.80 -3.98
C TYR A 86 14.03 12.22 -4.94
N ARG A 87 14.42 11.33 -5.86
CA ARG A 87 13.47 10.63 -6.74
C ARG A 87 12.46 9.77 -5.97
N CYS A 88 12.90 9.13 -4.89
CA CYS A 88 12.05 8.34 -4.00
C CYS A 88 11.14 9.26 -3.17
N LEU A 89 11.66 10.38 -2.68
CA LEU A 89 10.86 11.39 -1.98
C LEU A 89 9.79 12.00 -2.88
N GLN A 90 10.10 12.32 -4.13
CA GLN A 90 9.11 12.85 -5.08
C GLN A 90 7.99 11.83 -5.34
N THR A 91 8.34 10.55 -5.50
CA THR A 91 7.34 9.48 -5.65
C THR A 91 6.49 9.34 -4.39
N ALA A 92 7.14 9.24 -3.22
CA ALA A 92 6.48 9.03 -1.94
C ALA A 92 5.56 10.20 -1.56
N ASN A 93 5.93 11.44 -1.87
CA ASN A 93 5.09 12.62 -1.59
C ASN A 93 3.82 12.63 -2.43
N GLU A 94 3.91 12.29 -3.72
CA GLU A 94 2.72 12.19 -4.59
C GLU A 94 1.80 11.06 -4.10
N VAL A 95 2.37 9.91 -3.72
CA VAL A 95 1.60 8.79 -3.15
C VAL A 95 0.97 9.17 -1.80
N ALA A 96 1.71 9.83 -0.91
CA ALA A 96 1.22 10.23 0.41
C ALA A 96 0.11 11.28 0.31
N ALA A 97 0.20 12.19 -0.65
CA ALA A 97 -0.86 13.16 -0.95
C ALA A 97 -2.16 12.44 -1.36
N GLU A 98 -2.07 11.40 -2.19
CA GLU A 98 -3.24 10.58 -2.51
C GLU A 98 -3.72 9.77 -1.29
N LEU A 99 -2.84 9.22 -0.48
CA LEU A 99 -3.26 8.45 0.69
C LEU A 99 -3.72 9.32 1.88
N GLY A 100 -3.60 10.64 1.78
CA GLY A 100 -3.96 11.57 2.87
C GLY A 100 -3.06 11.44 4.10
N THR A 101 -1.80 11.03 3.91
CA THR A 101 -0.83 10.75 4.99
C THR A 101 0.48 11.52 4.77
N ARG A 102 1.47 11.30 5.64
CA ARG A 102 2.80 11.91 5.55
C ARG A 102 3.87 10.87 5.25
N VAL A 103 4.94 11.31 4.60
CA VAL A 103 6.12 10.47 4.35
C VAL A 103 7.01 10.44 5.59
N ARG A 104 7.44 9.23 5.97
CA ARG A 104 8.55 8.98 6.89
C ARG A 104 9.79 8.57 6.10
N VAL A 105 10.93 9.19 6.39
CA VAL A 105 12.18 8.89 5.70
C VAL A 105 13.01 7.93 6.55
N GLU A 106 13.45 6.82 5.96
CA GLU A 106 14.29 5.80 6.60
C GLU A 106 15.55 5.57 5.72
N PRO A 107 16.77 5.81 6.24
CA PRO A 107 18.03 5.68 5.50
C PRO A 107 18.40 4.25 5.06
#